data_AF-R0GSG9-F1
#
_entry.id   AF-R0GSG9-F1
#
_cell.length_a   1.000
_cell.length_b   1.000
_cell.length_c   1.000
_cell.angle_alpha   90.00
_cell.angle_beta   90.00
_cell.angle_gamma   90.00
#
_symmetry.space_group_name_H-M   'P 1'
#
loop_
_entity.id
_entity.type
_entity.pdbx_description
1 polymer ?
#
loop_
_entity_poly.entity_id
_entity_poly.type
_entity_poly.pdbx_seq_one_letter_code
_entity_poly.pdbx_strand_id
1 'polypeptide(L)'
;MIKSPILQSSRHDLTHHNPAEALNSFKAKDQDFLFLLKRCNDIDEFKQIHARFIKLSFFCSSSSFSASTLLAKCAHSGWDNSMNYAASIFRGFDDPCTFDFNTMIRGYVNETCFEEALFVYSEMMERGIEPDHFTYPCLLKACTRLKSIKEGKQIHGQVFKLGLEDDVFVQNSLINMYGRCGEMALSSAVFEKLEFKTAASWSSMVSARAAMGLWSECLMLFRGMCSAKDVKAEESGMVCALSACANTGALNLGRSIHAFLLRNISKLNIAVQTSLVDMYVNCGCLDKALHIFKKMDSRNNLTYSAMISGLALHGEGEAALRMFSEMTNEGLESDHVVYVSVLNACSHSGLVKEGHRVFEDMLKEGKVEPTAEHYGCLVDLLGRAGLLEEALETIHSMPIKQNDVVWRSFLSSCRVHQNVELGQIAARELLKLASHNPGDYLLISNMYSQARMWDDVARTRTEIANKGLKQIPGFSIVEVKGKTHKFVSQDRSHPQCKEIYKMLNQMEWQLKFEGYSPDLTQILLNVDEEEKRERLKGHSQKVAIAFALLYTPPGSVIKIARNLRMCSDCHTYTKKISIIYGREIIVRDRNRFHLFKGGICSCKDYW
;
A
#
# COMPACT_ATOMS: atom_id res chain seq x y z
N MET A 1 75.24 63.76 -43.24
CA MET A 1 74.55 63.35 -42.00
C MET A 1 74.20 61.87 -42.15
N ILE A 2 75.00 60.94 -41.63
CA ILE A 2 75.01 60.45 -40.22
C ILE A 2 73.72 59.68 -39.92
N LYS A 3 73.66 58.46 -39.37
CA LYS A 3 74.53 57.28 -39.16
C LYS A 3 73.57 56.22 -38.57
N SER A 4 73.86 54.93 -38.77
CA SER A 4 73.30 53.80 -38.00
C SER A 4 73.61 53.90 -36.49
N PRO A 5 72.88 53.17 -35.63
CA PRO A 5 73.49 52.02 -34.93
C PRO A 5 72.56 50.79 -34.96
N ILE A 6 73.01 49.58 -35.33
CA ILE A 6 73.91 48.63 -34.63
C ILE A 6 73.28 48.04 -33.36
N LEU A 7 72.95 46.76 -33.49
CA LEU A 7 72.72 45.76 -32.44
C LEU A 7 73.88 45.68 -31.45
N GLN A 8 73.59 45.63 -30.15
CA GLN A 8 74.36 44.85 -29.19
C GLN A 8 73.45 44.29 -28.09
N SER A 9 73.70 43.03 -27.79
CA SER A 9 72.95 42.08 -26.98
C SER A 9 73.06 42.28 -25.47
N SER A 10 72.02 41.88 -24.74
CA SER A 10 72.20 41.13 -23.48
C SER A 10 71.31 39.89 -23.49
N ARG A 11 71.96 38.72 -23.48
CA ARG A 11 71.39 37.43 -23.06
C ARG A 11 71.13 37.49 -21.54
N HIS A 12 70.11 36.75 -21.10
CA HIS A 12 69.68 36.36 -19.73
C HIS A 12 68.17 36.70 -19.58
N ASP A 13 67.22 35.79 -19.33
CA ASP A 13 67.24 34.40 -18.88
C ASP A 13 66.06 33.65 -19.51
N LEU A 14 66.33 32.50 -20.13
CA LEU A 14 65.33 31.46 -20.36
C LEU A 14 65.18 30.72 -19.03
N THR A 15 64.19 31.11 -18.22
CA THR A 15 63.78 30.31 -17.07
C THR A 15 63.24 28.98 -17.59
N HIS A 16 64.02 27.92 -17.36
CA HIS A 16 63.55 26.55 -17.40
C HIS A 16 62.39 26.40 -16.40
N HIS A 17 61.14 26.47 -16.87
CA HIS A 17 60.01 26.00 -16.08
C HIS A 17 60.15 24.48 -15.91
N ASN A 18 60.45 24.06 -14.69
CA ASN A 18 60.60 22.67 -14.30
C ASN A 18 59.23 21.96 -14.41
N PRO A 19 59.03 20.99 -15.32
CA PRO A 19 57.73 20.34 -15.53
C PRO A 19 57.17 19.67 -14.27
N ALA A 20 58.06 19.25 -13.35
CA ALA A 20 57.69 18.64 -12.07
C ALA A 20 57.01 19.62 -11.09
N GLU A 21 57.38 20.91 -11.10
CA GLU A 21 56.77 21.93 -10.23
C GLU A 21 55.38 22.35 -10.73
N ALA A 22 55.19 22.42 -12.05
CA ALA A 22 53.88 22.65 -12.66
C ALA A 22 52.90 21.50 -12.36
N LEU A 23 53.38 20.26 -12.40
CA LEU A 23 52.59 19.07 -12.09
C LEU A 23 52.20 18.97 -10.60
N ASN A 24 53.10 19.35 -9.69
CA ASN A 24 52.82 19.40 -8.26
C ASN A 24 51.85 20.53 -7.88
N SER A 25 51.97 21.70 -8.53
CA SER A 25 51.03 22.81 -8.40
C SER A 25 49.63 22.46 -8.90
N PHE A 26 49.53 21.66 -9.97
CA PHE A 26 48.26 21.17 -10.51
C PHE A 26 47.55 20.20 -9.57
N LYS A 27 48.27 19.21 -9.02
CA LYS A 27 47.72 18.24 -8.06
C LYS A 27 47.23 18.87 -6.75
N ALA A 28 47.94 19.88 -6.23
CA ALA A 28 47.53 20.60 -5.02
C ALA A 28 46.21 21.37 -5.26
N LYS A 29 46.09 22.07 -6.39
CA LYS A 29 44.86 22.79 -6.77
C LYS A 29 43.67 21.87 -7.02
N ASP A 30 43.91 20.68 -7.55
CA ASP A 30 42.87 19.66 -7.77
C ASP A 30 42.34 19.06 -6.46
N GLN A 31 43.23 18.83 -5.48
CA GLN A 31 42.82 18.40 -4.13
C GLN A 31 42.03 19.48 -3.37
N ASP A 32 42.47 20.74 -3.46
CA ASP A 32 41.73 21.88 -2.87
C ASP A 32 40.35 22.03 -3.51
N PHE A 33 40.22 21.82 -4.82
CA PHE A 33 38.94 21.81 -5.52
C PHE A 33 38.01 20.70 -5.03
N LEU A 34 38.49 19.45 -4.96
CA LEU A 34 37.71 18.33 -4.46
C LEU A 34 37.27 18.54 -2.99
N PHE A 35 38.10 19.21 -2.19
CA PHE A 35 37.75 19.60 -0.83
C PHE A 35 36.61 20.63 -0.78
N LEU A 36 36.66 21.66 -1.62
CA LEU A 36 35.59 22.66 -1.73
C LEU A 36 34.28 22.02 -2.21
N LEU A 37 34.36 21.15 -3.22
CA LEU A 37 33.22 20.44 -3.77
C LEU A 37 32.51 19.55 -2.74
N LYS A 38 33.27 18.89 -1.86
CA LYS A 38 32.72 18.07 -0.76
C LYS A 38 31.94 18.90 0.27
N ARG A 39 32.35 20.15 0.51
CA ARG A 39 31.76 21.04 1.52
C ARG A 39 30.58 21.88 1.01
N CYS A 40 30.38 21.91 -0.30
CA CYS A 40 29.30 22.64 -0.95
C CYS A 40 27.94 22.05 -0.56
N ASN A 41 27.02 22.91 -0.10
CA ASN A 41 25.71 22.51 0.43
C ASN A 41 24.51 23.10 -0.31
N ASP A 42 24.74 24.02 -1.26
CA ASP A 42 23.68 24.59 -2.10
C ASP A 42 24.14 24.84 -3.55
N ILE A 43 23.16 25.08 -4.42
CA ILE A 43 23.37 25.22 -5.87
C ILE A 43 24.13 26.51 -6.24
N ASP A 44 24.08 27.55 -5.42
CA ASP A 44 24.71 28.84 -5.73
C ASP A 44 26.21 28.81 -5.39
N GLU A 45 26.59 28.22 -4.25
CA GLU A 45 27.97 27.85 -3.94
C GLU A 45 28.53 26.93 -5.03
N PHE A 46 27.73 25.94 -5.48
CA PHE A 46 28.14 25.01 -6.51
C PHE A 46 28.44 25.71 -7.84
N LYS A 47 27.57 26.63 -8.28
CA LYS A 47 27.79 27.44 -9.50
C LYS A 47 29.07 28.26 -9.42
N GLN A 48 29.41 28.81 -8.24
CA GLN A 48 30.67 29.53 -8.04
C GLN A 48 31.88 28.60 -8.16
N ILE A 49 31.81 27.40 -7.58
CA ILE A 49 32.85 26.38 -7.67
C ILE A 49 33.02 25.91 -9.12
N HIS A 50 31.92 25.67 -9.84
CA HIS A 50 31.94 25.30 -11.25
C HIS A 50 32.53 26.41 -12.14
N ALA A 51 32.18 27.69 -11.91
CA ALA A 51 32.77 28.81 -12.65
C ALA A 51 34.30 28.92 -12.40
N ARG A 52 34.75 28.68 -11.17
CA ARG A 52 36.20 28.62 -10.85
C ARG A 52 36.87 27.46 -11.56
N PHE A 53 36.21 26.30 -11.64
CA PHE A 53 36.70 25.11 -12.34
C PHE A 53 36.94 25.40 -13.83
N ILE A 54 35.97 26.06 -14.49
CA ILE A 54 36.10 26.49 -15.90
C ILE A 54 37.28 27.46 -16.05
N LYS A 55 37.38 28.48 -15.18
CA LYS A 55 38.44 29.51 -15.26
C LYS A 55 39.85 28.95 -15.08
N LEU A 56 40.01 27.89 -14.29
CA LEU A 56 41.29 27.23 -14.05
C LEU A 56 41.71 26.27 -15.17
N SER A 57 40.97 26.22 -16.29
CA SER A 57 41.27 25.40 -17.48
C SER A 57 41.38 23.89 -17.21
N PHE A 58 40.73 23.38 -16.16
CA PHE A 58 40.55 21.94 -15.95
C PHE A 58 39.62 21.28 -17.00
N PHE A 59 39.00 22.09 -17.86
CA PHE A 59 38.08 21.64 -18.91
C PHE A 59 38.82 21.10 -20.16
N CYS A 60 40.05 21.52 -20.44
CA CYS A 60 40.75 21.18 -21.70
C CYS A 60 41.59 19.89 -21.66
N SER A 61 41.52 19.11 -20.59
CA SER A 61 42.04 17.74 -20.55
C SER A 61 40.87 16.78 -20.35
N SER A 62 40.35 16.28 -21.47
CA SER A 62 39.11 15.54 -21.68
C SER A 62 39.05 14.15 -21.00
N SER A 63 39.46 14.02 -19.74
CA SER A 63 39.35 12.80 -18.90
C SER A 63 39.65 13.06 -17.41
N SER A 64 39.38 14.26 -16.90
CA SER A 64 39.67 14.56 -15.50
C SER A 64 38.60 13.99 -14.58
N PHE A 65 38.98 13.04 -13.72
CA PHE A 65 38.20 12.53 -12.57
C PHE A 65 37.43 13.63 -11.81
N SER A 66 37.99 14.84 -11.76
CA SER A 66 37.39 16.00 -11.10
C SER A 66 36.16 16.56 -11.81
N ALA A 67 36.08 16.48 -13.15
CA ALA A 67 34.90 16.87 -13.91
C ALA A 67 33.73 15.89 -13.67
N SER A 68 34.00 14.58 -13.74
CA SER A 68 33.04 13.53 -13.40
C SER A 68 32.55 13.62 -11.95
N THR A 69 33.44 13.96 -11.01
CA THR A 69 33.08 14.18 -9.61
C THR A 69 32.21 15.43 -9.42
N LEU A 70 32.50 16.51 -10.15
CA LEU A 70 31.66 17.72 -10.17
C LEU A 70 30.25 17.41 -10.70
N LEU A 71 30.15 16.64 -11.79
CA LEU A 71 28.88 16.18 -12.33
C LEU A 71 28.10 15.36 -11.30
N ALA A 72 28.74 14.38 -10.66
CA ALA A 72 28.12 13.52 -9.66
C ALA A 72 27.62 14.31 -8.43
N LYS A 73 28.40 15.28 -7.94
CA LYS A 73 27.96 16.16 -6.85
C LYS A 73 26.72 16.95 -7.23
N CYS A 74 26.63 17.45 -8.46
CA CYS A 74 25.45 18.19 -8.94
C CYS A 74 24.24 17.27 -9.12
N ALA A 75 24.41 16.16 -9.82
CA ALA A 75 23.32 15.26 -10.19
C ALA A 75 22.70 14.54 -8.98
N HIS A 76 23.45 14.35 -7.89
CA HIS A 76 23.01 13.63 -6.70
C HIS A 76 22.86 14.51 -5.46
N SER A 77 22.87 15.85 -5.60
CA SER A 77 22.75 16.75 -4.46
C SER A 77 21.32 16.85 -3.89
N GLY A 78 20.30 16.62 -4.72
CA GLY A 78 18.90 16.85 -4.36
C GLY A 78 18.56 18.34 -4.19
N TRP A 79 19.41 19.26 -4.69
CA TRP A 79 19.06 20.68 -4.73
C TRP A 79 18.03 20.95 -5.83
N ASP A 80 17.19 21.96 -5.62
CA ASP A 80 16.21 22.37 -6.62
C ASP A 80 16.89 22.72 -7.95
N ASN A 81 16.33 22.21 -9.05
CA ASN A 81 16.85 22.37 -10.41
C ASN A 81 18.31 21.91 -10.65
N SER A 82 18.91 21.16 -9.71
CA SER A 82 20.29 20.67 -9.82
C SER A 82 20.49 19.74 -11.01
N MET A 83 19.49 18.91 -11.33
CA MET A 83 19.58 17.96 -12.44
C MET A 83 19.58 18.66 -13.80
N ASN A 84 18.84 19.76 -13.96
CA ASN A 84 18.88 20.60 -15.16
C ASN A 84 20.27 21.24 -15.35
N TYR A 85 20.89 21.66 -14.24
CA TYR A 85 22.25 22.18 -14.27
C TYR A 85 23.29 21.08 -14.57
N ALA A 86 23.14 19.91 -13.97
CA ALA A 86 23.98 18.73 -14.25
C ALA A 86 23.89 18.32 -15.72
N ALA A 87 22.70 18.31 -16.31
CA ALA A 87 22.52 18.06 -17.74
C ALA A 87 23.22 19.10 -18.62
N SER A 88 23.25 20.37 -18.19
CA SER A 88 23.99 21.42 -18.89
C SER A 88 25.51 21.21 -18.83
N ILE A 89 26.03 20.76 -17.68
CA ILE A 89 27.44 20.38 -17.51
C ILE A 89 27.78 19.20 -18.41
N PHE A 90 26.96 18.15 -18.36
CA PHE A 90 27.14 16.92 -19.13
C PHE A 90 27.16 17.15 -20.65
N ARG A 91 26.29 18.04 -21.16
CA ARG A 91 26.31 18.45 -22.58
C ARG A 91 27.60 19.15 -23.00
N GLY A 92 28.35 19.71 -22.05
CA GLY A 92 29.66 20.30 -22.29
C GLY A 92 30.80 19.28 -22.33
N PHE A 93 30.56 18.00 -22.07
CA PHE A 93 31.59 16.97 -22.14
C PHE A 93 31.78 16.52 -23.59
N ASP A 94 33.01 16.65 -24.09
CA ASP A 94 33.36 16.21 -25.45
C ASP A 94 33.41 14.67 -25.56
N ASP A 95 33.92 13.99 -24.52
CA ASP A 95 34.08 12.52 -24.46
C ASP A 95 33.64 11.97 -23.08
N PRO A 96 32.32 11.92 -22.80
CA PRO A 96 31.80 11.37 -21.55
C PRO A 96 32.04 9.87 -21.43
N CYS A 97 32.45 9.39 -20.25
CA CYS A 97 32.68 7.98 -20.00
C CYS A 97 31.45 7.27 -19.40
N THR A 98 31.50 5.94 -19.26
CA THR A 98 30.44 5.11 -18.64
C THR A 98 30.00 5.64 -17.27
N PHE A 99 30.93 6.15 -16.46
CA PHE A 99 30.62 6.73 -15.15
C PHE A 99 29.76 8.00 -15.25
N ASP A 100 30.00 8.86 -16.25
CA ASP A 100 29.24 10.10 -16.43
C ASP A 100 27.81 9.80 -16.87
N PHE A 101 27.62 8.85 -17.79
CA PHE A 101 26.30 8.35 -18.18
C PHE A 101 25.57 7.71 -17.00
N ASN A 102 26.23 6.83 -16.24
CA ASN A 102 25.65 6.21 -15.04
C ASN A 102 25.23 7.26 -14.00
N THR A 103 26.02 8.32 -13.85
CA THR A 103 25.72 9.45 -12.98
C THR A 103 24.43 10.16 -13.41
N MET A 104 24.29 10.45 -14.70
CA MET A 104 23.11 11.10 -15.28
C MET A 104 21.85 10.21 -15.18
N ILE A 105 21.95 8.94 -15.57
CA ILE A 105 20.85 7.96 -15.49
C ILE A 105 20.37 7.86 -14.04
N ARG A 106 21.29 7.72 -13.08
CA ARG A 106 20.95 7.64 -11.66
C ARG A 106 20.32 8.93 -11.13
N GLY A 107 20.83 10.09 -11.54
CA GLY A 107 20.28 11.40 -11.19
C GLY A 107 18.82 11.53 -11.64
N TYR A 108 18.55 11.27 -12.92
CA TYR A 108 17.19 11.30 -13.47
C TYR A 108 16.24 10.30 -12.77
N VAL A 109 16.71 9.09 -12.46
CA VAL A 109 15.92 8.11 -11.70
C VAL A 109 15.60 8.57 -10.28
N ASN A 110 16.50 9.32 -9.64
CA ASN A 110 16.27 9.86 -8.30
C ASN A 110 15.27 11.03 -8.31
N GLU A 111 15.33 11.89 -9.33
CA GLU A 111 14.38 12.99 -9.59
C GLU A 111 13.05 12.53 -10.21
N THR A 112 12.84 11.22 -10.34
CA THR A 112 11.63 10.60 -10.93
C THR A 112 11.40 10.87 -12.42
N CYS A 113 12.40 11.40 -13.12
CA CYS A 113 12.47 11.61 -14.57
C CYS A 113 12.86 10.30 -15.30
N PHE A 114 11.97 9.31 -15.31
CA PHE A 114 12.29 7.97 -15.78
C PHE A 114 12.47 7.86 -17.30
N GLU A 115 11.80 8.69 -18.08
CA GLU A 115 11.92 8.69 -19.55
C GLU A 115 13.27 9.26 -19.98
N GLU A 116 13.71 10.34 -19.34
CA GLU A 116 15.01 10.96 -19.55
C GLU A 116 16.16 9.99 -19.23
N ALA A 117 16.00 9.16 -18.20
CA ALA A 117 16.97 8.12 -17.89
C ALA A 117 17.13 7.10 -19.04
N LEU A 118 16.03 6.73 -19.71
CA LEU A 118 16.06 5.84 -20.88
C LEU A 118 16.60 6.56 -22.13
N PHE A 119 16.34 7.86 -22.27
CA PHE A 119 16.91 8.67 -23.35
C PHE A 119 18.43 8.77 -23.23
N VAL A 120 18.96 9.07 -22.04
CA VAL A 120 20.40 9.12 -21.78
C VAL A 120 21.08 7.78 -22.06
N TYR A 121 20.41 6.66 -21.76
CA TYR A 121 20.90 5.33 -22.14
C TYR A 121 20.91 5.11 -23.65
N SER A 122 19.90 5.62 -24.36
CA SER A 122 19.88 5.54 -25.83
C SER A 122 21.04 6.34 -26.42
N GLU A 123 21.32 7.54 -25.90
CA GLU A 123 22.49 8.36 -26.27
C GLU A 123 23.81 7.65 -25.98
N MET A 124 23.93 6.98 -24.83
CA MET A 124 25.10 6.18 -24.46
C MET A 124 25.40 5.09 -25.50
N MET A 125 24.35 4.37 -25.93
CA MET A 125 24.45 3.32 -26.93
C MET A 125 24.75 3.86 -28.33
N GLU A 126 24.17 5.00 -28.72
CA GLU A 126 24.45 5.67 -30.00
C GLU A 126 25.90 6.14 -30.11
N ARG A 127 26.50 6.58 -29.00
CA ARG A 127 27.92 6.94 -28.91
C ARG A 127 28.86 5.72 -28.82
N GLY A 128 28.31 4.50 -28.77
CA GLY A 128 29.09 3.26 -28.68
C GLY A 128 29.78 3.06 -27.33
N ILE A 129 29.30 3.71 -26.27
CA ILE A 129 29.86 3.58 -24.92
C ILE A 129 29.21 2.38 -24.23
N GLU A 130 30.02 1.44 -23.77
CA GLU A 130 29.53 0.18 -23.21
C GLU A 130 28.91 0.38 -21.81
N PRO A 131 27.65 -0.06 -21.59
CA PRO A 131 27.03 -0.10 -20.27
C PRO A 131 27.66 -1.14 -19.36
N ASP A 132 27.58 -0.91 -18.05
CA ASP A 132 28.11 -1.81 -17.03
C ASP A 132 27.02 -2.30 -16.06
N HIS A 133 27.43 -3.11 -15.09
CA HIS A 133 26.55 -3.63 -14.04
C HIS A 133 25.94 -2.54 -13.13
N PHE A 134 26.43 -1.30 -13.14
CA PHE A 134 25.82 -0.16 -12.44
C PHE A 134 24.76 0.56 -13.28
N THR A 135 24.84 0.49 -14.62
CA THR A 135 23.85 1.08 -15.53
C THR A 135 22.49 0.39 -15.39
N TYR A 136 22.46 -0.93 -15.49
CA TYR A 136 21.23 -1.70 -15.65
C TYR A 136 20.26 -1.65 -14.46
N PRO A 137 20.70 -1.70 -13.19
CA PRO A 137 19.79 -1.56 -12.05
C PRO A 137 18.97 -0.25 -12.09
N CYS A 138 19.59 0.85 -12.51
CA CYS A 138 18.91 2.15 -12.62
C CYS A 138 17.88 2.15 -13.76
N LEU A 139 18.24 1.61 -14.93
CA LEU A 139 17.34 1.51 -16.08
C LEU A 139 16.15 0.58 -15.81
N LEU A 140 16.40 -0.58 -15.20
CA LEU A 140 15.33 -1.50 -14.82
C LEU A 140 14.38 -0.88 -13.78
N LYS A 141 14.91 -0.06 -12.86
CA LYS A 141 14.08 0.74 -11.94
C LYS A 141 13.23 1.77 -12.70
N ALA A 142 13.77 2.43 -13.72
CA ALA A 142 13.00 3.33 -14.59
C ALA A 142 11.87 2.57 -15.33
N CYS A 143 12.19 1.45 -15.98
CA CYS A 143 11.18 0.61 -16.64
C CYS A 143 10.09 0.13 -15.67
N THR A 144 10.46 -0.22 -14.44
CA THR A 144 9.52 -0.63 -13.39
C THR A 144 8.50 0.46 -13.06
N ARG A 145 8.96 1.72 -13.04
CA ARG A 145 8.13 2.89 -12.70
C ARG A 145 7.22 3.28 -13.85
N LEU A 146 7.74 3.21 -15.07
CA LEU A 146 6.99 3.49 -16.30
C LEU A 146 6.06 2.33 -16.73
N LYS A 147 6.18 1.14 -16.12
CA LYS A 147 5.54 -0.10 -16.58
C LYS A 147 5.93 -0.49 -18.02
N SER A 148 7.12 -0.08 -18.44
CA SER A 148 7.70 -0.27 -19.77
C SER A 148 8.32 -1.66 -19.92
N ILE A 149 7.46 -2.68 -20.08
CA ILE A 149 7.90 -4.08 -20.15
C ILE A 149 8.69 -4.40 -21.42
N LYS A 150 8.43 -3.72 -22.54
CA LYS A 150 9.12 -3.98 -23.81
C LYS A 150 10.58 -3.55 -23.72
N GLU A 151 10.81 -2.35 -23.23
CA GLU A 151 12.10 -1.73 -22.96
C GLU A 151 12.86 -2.57 -21.93
N GLY A 152 12.18 -2.99 -20.85
CA GLY A 152 12.77 -3.90 -19.85
C GLY A 152 13.24 -5.23 -20.44
N LYS A 153 12.49 -5.82 -21.39
CA LYS A 153 12.91 -7.05 -22.11
C LYS A 153 14.09 -6.80 -23.05
N GLN A 154 14.15 -5.65 -23.72
CA GLN A 154 15.29 -5.26 -24.55
C GLN A 154 16.55 -5.07 -23.72
N ILE A 155 16.43 -4.40 -22.57
CA ILE A 155 17.53 -4.21 -21.62
C ILE A 155 18.03 -5.56 -21.09
N HIS A 156 17.14 -6.47 -20.69
CA HIS A 156 17.54 -7.82 -20.28
C HIS A 156 18.28 -8.58 -21.40
N GLY A 157 17.86 -8.41 -22.66
CA GLY A 157 18.59 -8.95 -23.80
C GLY A 157 20.01 -8.39 -23.95
N GLN A 158 20.23 -7.11 -23.62
CA GLN A 158 21.56 -6.50 -23.61
C GLN A 158 22.43 -7.00 -22.44
N VAL A 159 21.85 -7.12 -21.25
CA VAL A 159 22.51 -7.73 -20.08
C VAL A 159 23.09 -9.10 -20.43
N PHE A 160 22.29 -9.95 -21.10
CA PHE A 160 22.74 -11.28 -21.55
C PHE A 160 23.83 -11.21 -22.62
N LYS A 161 23.76 -10.25 -23.54
CA LYS A 161 24.80 -10.09 -24.60
C LYS A 161 26.15 -9.66 -24.04
N LEU A 162 26.16 -8.87 -22.96
CA LEU A 162 27.37 -8.38 -22.32
C LEU A 162 27.93 -9.33 -21.24
N GLY A 163 27.33 -10.51 -21.05
CA GLY A 163 27.80 -11.47 -20.04
C GLY A 163 27.51 -11.05 -18.59
N LEU A 164 26.49 -10.20 -18.37
CA LEU A 164 26.12 -9.68 -17.06
C LEU A 164 24.92 -10.44 -16.44
N GLU A 165 24.53 -11.58 -17.00
CA GLU A 165 23.40 -12.39 -16.56
C GLU A 165 23.56 -12.99 -15.17
N ASP A 166 24.80 -13.15 -14.69
CA ASP A 166 25.14 -13.69 -13.37
C ASP A 166 25.38 -12.59 -12.31
N ASP A 167 25.31 -11.31 -12.68
CA ASP A 167 25.44 -10.22 -11.72
C ASP A 167 24.21 -10.16 -10.81
N VAL A 168 24.44 -10.35 -9.50
CA VAL A 168 23.37 -10.44 -8.49
C VAL A 168 22.56 -9.15 -8.40
N PHE A 169 23.15 -7.97 -8.59
CA PHE A 169 22.43 -6.70 -8.53
C PHE A 169 21.54 -6.52 -9.76
N VAL A 170 22.03 -6.89 -10.94
CA VAL A 170 21.25 -6.89 -12.18
C VAL A 170 20.10 -7.89 -12.09
N GLN A 171 20.36 -9.13 -11.65
CA GLN A 171 19.33 -10.16 -11.47
C GLN A 171 18.25 -9.74 -10.46
N ASN A 172 18.64 -9.17 -9.31
CA ASN A 172 17.70 -8.65 -8.32
C ASN A 172 16.82 -7.52 -8.89
N SER A 173 17.39 -6.69 -9.75
CA SER A 173 16.68 -5.61 -10.45
C SER A 173 15.72 -6.15 -11.51
N LEU A 174 16.11 -7.21 -12.24
CA LEU A 174 15.28 -7.91 -13.21
C LEU A 174 14.08 -8.59 -12.54
N ILE A 175 14.28 -9.26 -11.40
CA ILE A 175 13.20 -9.87 -10.61
C ILE A 175 12.14 -8.82 -10.27
N ASN A 176 12.57 -7.68 -9.75
CA ASN A 176 11.69 -6.60 -9.37
C ASN A 176 10.99 -5.96 -10.60
N MET A 177 11.72 -5.74 -11.69
CA MET A 177 11.17 -5.18 -12.94
C MET A 177 10.08 -6.07 -13.52
N TYR A 178 10.38 -7.35 -13.77
CA TYR A 178 9.38 -8.28 -14.31
C TYR A 178 8.17 -8.41 -13.39
N GLY A 179 8.41 -8.58 -12.10
CA GLY A 179 7.34 -8.82 -11.12
C GLY A 179 6.39 -7.63 -11.02
N ARG A 180 6.92 -6.40 -10.96
CA ARG A 180 6.10 -5.18 -10.86
C ARG A 180 5.52 -4.73 -12.20
N CYS A 181 6.03 -5.21 -13.32
CA CYS A 181 5.42 -5.05 -14.65
C CYS A 181 4.36 -6.12 -14.96
N GLY A 182 4.01 -6.97 -13.99
CA GLY A 182 2.95 -7.99 -14.13
C GLY A 182 3.41 -9.32 -14.73
N GLU A 183 4.69 -9.45 -15.11
CA GLU A 183 5.28 -10.66 -15.70
C GLU A 183 5.86 -11.58 -14.61
N MET A 184 4.99 -12.02 -13.69
CA MET A 184 5.42 -12.76 -12.49
C MET A 184 6.09 -14.10 -12.82
N ALA A 185 5.72 -14.74 -13.93
CA ALA A 185 6.37 -15.96 -14.40
C ALA A 185 7.84 -15.72 -14.75
N LEU A 186 8.14 -14.63 -15.47
CA LEU A 186 9.52 -14.25 -15.81
C LEU A 186 10.31 -13.86 -14.57
N SER A 187 9.70 -13.10 -13.65
CA SER A 187 10.31 -12.77 -12.35
C SER A 187 10.71 -14.04 -11.58
N SER A 188 9.83 -15.04 -11.56
CA SER A 188 10.07 -16.34 -10.90
C SER A 188 11.18 -17.11 -11.59
N ALA A 189 11.19 -17.14 -12.92
CA ALA A 189 12.23 -17.81 -13.69
C ALA A 189 13.62 -17.22 -13.44
N VAL A 190 13.74 -15.88 -13.36
CA VAL A 190 15.02 -15.22 -13.01
C VAL A 190 15.45 -15.61 -11.59
N PHE A 191 14.52 -15.56 -10.62
CA PHE A 191 14.80 -15.93 -9.24
C PHE A 191 15.21 -17.40 -9.08
N GLU A 192 14.53 -18.32 -9.76
CA GLU A 192 14.81 -19.76 -9.70
C GLU A 192 16.20 -20.08 -10.26
N LYS A 193 16.61 -19.42 -11.35
CA LYS A 193 17.93 -19.55 -11.98
C LYS A 193 19.10 -19.10 -11.10
N LEU A 194 18.86 -18.29 -10.07
CA LEU A 194 19.90 -17.87 -9.13
C LEU A 194 20.55 -19.08 -8.45
N GLU A 195 21.85 -19.28 -8.67
CA GLU A 195 22.64 -20.30 -8.00
C GLU A 195 22.66 -20.05 -6.48
N PHE A 196 22.92 -18.81 -6.08
CA PHE A 196 22.93 -18.36 -4.69
C PHE A 196 21.91 -17.25 -4.45
N LYS A 197 20.81 -17.58 -3.77
CA LYS A 197 19.75 -16.62 -3.43
C LYS A 197 20.13 -15.83 -2.18
N THR A 198 20.52 -14.58 -2.38
CA THR A 198 20.85 -13.65 -1.29
C THR A 198 19.60 -13.11 -0.58
N ALA A 199 19.76 -12.48 0.59
CA ALA A 199 18.67 -11.78 1.27
C ALA A 199 18.00 -10.74 0.36
N ALA A 200 18.78 -10.00 -0.43
CA ALA A 200 18.27 -9.05 -1.42
C ALA A 200 17.44 -9.74 -2.52
N SER A 201 17.87 -10.91 -3.00
CA SER A 201 17.12 -11.69 -4.01
C SER A 201 15.76 -12.15 -3.49
N TRP A 202 15.71 -12.65 -2.26
CA TRP A 202 14.46 -13.02 -1.60
C TRP A 202 13.57 -11.79 -1.38
N SER A 203 14.13 -10.69 -0.86
CA SER A 203 13.40 -9.43 -0.66
C SER A 203 12.81 -8.87 -1.96
N SER A 204 13.54 -8.93 -3.08
CA SER A 204 13.05 -8.54 -4.40
C SER A 204 11.84 -9.37 -4.84
N MET A 205 11.89 -10.69 -4.67
CA MET A 205 10.78 -11.58 -5.03
C MET A 205 9.56 -11.38 -4.11
N VAL A 206 9.78 -11.24 -2.79
CA VAL A 206 8.72 -10.96 -1.81
C VAL A 206 8.07 -9.60 -2.12
N SER A 207 8.86 -8.56 -2.41
CA SER A 207 8.37 -7.22 -2.76
C SER A 207 7.58 -7.22 -4.08
N ALA A 208 8.06 -7.94 -5.10
CA ALA A 208 7.36 -8.11 -6.36
C ALA A 208 5.96 -8.73 -6.18
N ARG A 209 5.85 -9.79 -5.37
CA ARG A 209 4.57 -10.44 -5.06
C ARG A 209 3.65 -9.55 -4.24
N ALA A 210 4.19 -8.84 -3.26
CA ALA A 210 3.44 -7.86 -2.47
C ALA A 210 2.87 -6.74 -3.35
N ALA A 211 3.65 -6.23 -4.31
CA ALA A 211 3.20 -5.21 -5.25
C ALA A 211 2.06 -5.66 -6.18
N MET A 212 1.94 -6.97 -6.41
CA MET A 212 0.83 -7.58 -7.18
C MET A 212 -0.35 -8.00 -6.30
N GLY A 213 -0.30 -7.75 -4.98
CA GLY A 213 -1.35 -8.16 -4.04
C GLY A 213 -1.41 -9.67 -3.77
N LEU A 214 -0.37 -10.43 -4.13
CA LEU A 214 -0.27 -11.88 -3.94
C LEU A 214 0.19 -12.22 -2.51
N TRP A 215 -0.61 -11.81 -1.52
CA TRP A 215 -0.21 -11.80 -0.10
C TRP A 215 0.13 -13.18 0.46
N SER A 216 -0.65 -14.21 0.13
CA SER A 216 -0.41 -15.58 0.61
C SER A 216 0.91 -16.13 0.08
N GLU A 217 1.22 -15.89 -1.19
CA GLU A 217 2.46 -16.33 -1.83
C GLU A 217 3.66 -15.55 -1.30
N CYS A 218 3.49 -14.25 -1.03
CA CYS A 218 4.48 -13.42 -0.34
C CYS A 218 4.88 -14.03 1.02
N LEU A 219 3.90 -14.46 1.83
CA LEU A 219 4.19 -15.13 3.11
C LEU A 219 4.84 -16.51 2.94
N MET A 220 4.51 -17.26 1.88
CA MET A 220 5.17 -18.53 1.57
C MET A 220 6.64 -18.32 1.21
N LEU A 221 6.94 -17.34 0.36
CA LEU A 221 8.31 -16.98 -0.02
C LEU A 221 9.10 -16.46 1.18
N PHE A 222 8.49 -15.65 2.03
CA PHE A 222 9.14 -15.18 3.25
C PHE A 222 9.48 -16.33 4.21
N ARG A 223 8.59 -17.32 4.36
CA ARG A 223 8.91 -18.55 5.12
C ARG A 223 10.04 -19.35 4.47
N GLY A 224 10.08 -19.40 3.14
CA GLY A 224 11.18 -19.99 2.38
C GLY A 224 12.50 -19.31 2.68
N MET A 225 12.54 -17.98 2.63
CA MET A 225 13.71 -17.16 3.00
C MET A 225 14.18 -17.45 4.43
N CYS A 226 13.26 -17.50 5.41
CA CYS A 226 13.60 -17.80 6.81
C CYS A 226 14.11 -19.24 7.02
N SER A 227 13.82 -20.15 6.09
CA SER A 227 14.28 -21.55 6.15
C SER A 227 15.58 -21.76 5.37
N ALA A 228 16.02 -20.78 4.58
CA ALA A 228 17.25 -20.85 3.81
C ALA A 228 18.47 -20.69 4.73
N LYS A 229 19.51 -21.48 4.47
CA LYS A 229 20.75 -21.47 5.25
C LYS A 229 21.47 -20.13 5.06
N ASP A 230 21.94 -19.54 6.16
CA ASP A 230 22.74 -18.31 6.18
C ASP A 230 22.07 -17.06 5.57
N VAL A 231 20.75 -17.08 5.37
CA VAL A 231 19.97 -15.92 4.90
C VAL A 231 19.18 -15.32 6.06
N LYS A 232 19.41 -14.03 6.34
CA LYS A 232 18.60 -13.25 7.29
C LYS A 232 17.76 -12.24 6.52
N ALA A 233 16.48 -12.16 6.85
CA ALA A 233 15.58 -11.19 6.27
C ALA A 233 16.08 -9.77 6.55
N GLU A 234 16.14 -8.94 5.51
CA GLU A 234 16.38 -7.51 5.65
C GLU A 234 15.09 -6.79 6.05
N GLU A 235 15.21 -5.54 6.53
CA GLU A 235 14.06 -4.72 6.92
C GLU A 235 13.02 -4.58 5.78
N SER A 236 13.47 -4.48 4.52
CA SER A 236 12.62 -4.39 3.33
C SER A 236 11.75 -5.63 3.12
N GLY A 237 12.34 -6.82 3.25
CA GLY A 237 11.63 -8.10 3.21
C GLY A 237 10.66 -8.26 4.38
N MET A 238 11.04 -7.79 5.57
CA MET A 238 10.16 -7.82 6.74
C MET A 238 8.96 -6.87 6.60
N VAL A 239 9.15 -5.66 6.07
CA VAL A 239 8.07 -4.72 5.75
C VAL A 239 7.05 -5.37 4.83
N CYS A 240 7.51 -6.00 3.74
CA CYS A 240 6.60 -6.68 2.81
C CYS A 240 5.85 -7.85 3.46
N ALA A 241 6.53 -8.63 4.32
CA ALA A 241 5.90 -9.72 5.06
C ALA A 241 4.89 -9.23 6.10
N LEU A 242 5.17 -8.10 6.78
CA LEU A 242 4.24 -7.46 7.72
C LEU A 242 2.98 -6.96 6.98
N SER A 243 3.13 -6.29 5.83
CA SER A 243 2.01 -5.88 4.98
C SER A 243 1.20 -7.08 4.49
N ALA A 244 1.85 -8.19 4.12
CA ALA A 244 1.15 -9.41 3.76
C ALA A 244 0.42 -10.04 4.96
N CYS A 245 0.97 -9.95 6.18
CA CYS A 245 0.28 -10.35 7.41
C CYS A 245 -0.95 -9.47 7.67
N ALA A 246 -0.86 -8.15 7.44
CA ALA A 246 -1.97 -7.21 7.57
C ALA A 246 -3.16 -7.61 6.66
N ASN A 247 -2.87 -7.92 5.39
CA ASN A 247 -3.88 -8.26 4.38
C ASN A 247 -4.46 -9.68 4.55
N THR A 248 -3.70 -10.63 5.08
CA THR A 248 -4.15 -12.01 5.30
C THR A 248 -4.70 -12.24 6.71
N GLY A 249 -4.51 -11.30 7.63
CA GLY A 249 -4.83 -11.46 9.05
C GLY A 249 -3.89 -12.42 9.79
N ALA A 250 -2.70 -12.71 9.26
CA ALA A 250 -1.74 -13.68 9.81
C ALA A 250 -0.98 -13.15 11.05
N LEU A 251 -1.73 -12.88 12.12
CA LEU A 251 -1.22 -12.23 13.34
C LEU A 251 -0.07 -12.98 14.01
N ASN A 252 -0.11 -14.31 14.04
CA ASN A 252 0.93 -15.09 14.70
C ASN A 252 2.28 -14.96 13.99
N LEU A 253 2.27 -14.92 12.67
CA LEU A 253 3.47 -14.66 11.87
C LEU A 253 3.94 -13.22 12.08
N GLY A 254 3.04 -12.24 12.02
CA GLY A 254 3.38 -10.84 12.31
C GLY A 254 3.99 -10.62 13.70
N ARG A 255 3.48 -11.32 14.73
CA ARG A 255 4.06 -11.32 16.09
C ARG A 255 5.45 -11.96 16.12
N SER A 256 5.66 -13.02 15.35
CA SER A 256 6.96 -13.69 15.27
C SER A 256 8.00 -12.77 14.61
N ILE A 257 7.62 -12.07 13.54
CA ILE A 257 8.46 -11.05 12.89
C ILE A 257 8.75 -9.90 13.86
N HIS A 258 7.74 -9.37 14.57
CA HIS A 258 7.94 -8.31 15.56
C HIS A 258 8.89 -8.74 16.70
N ALA A 259 8.74 -9.96 17.23
CA ALA A 259 9.63 -10.48 18.26
C ALA A 259 11.06 -10.65 17.74
N PHE A 260 11.23 -11.05 16.49
CA PHE A 260 12.54 -11.12 15.85
C PHE A 260 13.18 -9.73 15.74
N LEU A 261 12.43 -8.74 15.25
CA LEU A 261 12.88 -7.35 15.14
C LEU A 261 13.38 -6.80 16.47
N LEU A 262 12.59 -6.95 17.54
CA LEU A 262 12.96 -6.48 18.89
C LEU A 262 14.21 -7.15 19.47
N ARG A 263 14.54 -8.37 19.05
CA ARG A 263 15.71 -9.12 19.56
C ARG A 263 16.99 -8.82 18.80
N ASN A 264 16.89 -8.38 17.54
CA ASN A 264 18.03 -8.30 16.63
C ASN A 264 18.35 -6.88 16.17
N ILE A 265 17.43 -5.92 16.31
CA ILE A 265 17.60 -4.55 15.81
C ILE A 265 17.41 -3.58 16.98
N SER A 266 18.43 -2.79 17.27
CA SER A 266 18.46 -1.84 18.39
C SER A 266 17.50 -0.66 18.20
N LYS A 267 17.44 -0.12 16.97
CA LYS A 267 16.53 0.97 16.60
C LYS A 267 15.86 0.64 15.26
N LEU A 268 14.55 0.42 15.31
CA LEU A 268 13.74 0.19 14.11
C LEU A 268 13.58 1.50 13.33
N ASN A 269 13.72 1.44 12.02
CA ASN A 269 13.40 2.58 11.17
C ASN A 269 11.88 2.85 11.16
N ILE A 270 11.50 4.06 10.73
CA ILE A 270 10.09 4.48 10.70
C ILE A 270 9.22 3.57 9.82
N ALA A 271 9.74 3.08 8.68
CA ALA A 271 8.99 2.23 7.77
C ALA A 271 8.59 0.89 8.42
N VAL A 272 9.52 0.24 9.13
CA VAL A 272 9.26 -1.00 9.86
C VAL A 272 8.24 -0.75 10.98
N GLN A 273 8.37 0.35 11.72
CA GLN A 273 7.42 0.72 12.77
C GLN A 273 6.02 0.98 12.21
N THR A 274 5.89 1.73 11.11
CA THR A 274 4.63 1.96 10.40
C THR A 274 4.00 0.64 9.93
N SER A 275 4.78 -0.28 9.35
CA SER A 275 4.28 -1.60 8.93
C SER A 275 3.85 -2.48 10.11
N LEU A 276 4.50 -2.36 11.27
CA LEU A 276 4.05 -3.03 12.50
C LEU A 276 2.72 -2.48 13.00
N VAL A 277 2.54 -1.16 12.98
CA VAL A 277 1.27 -0.50 13.31
C VAL A 277 0.16 -1.01 12.39
N ASP A 278 0.36 -0.92 11.08
CA ASP A 278 -0.59 -1.38 10.06
C ASP A 278 -0.95 -2.87 10.22
N MET A 279 0.06 -3.73 10.44
CA MET A 279 -0.14 -5.15 10.67
C MET A 279 -1.01 -5.43 11.90
N TYR A 280 -0.73 -4.77 13.04
CA TYR A 280 -1.51 -5.00 14.25
C TYR A 280 -2.94 -4.47 14.15
N VAL A 281 -3.13 -3.31 13.53
CA VAL A 281 -4.45 -2.73 13.22
C VAL A 281 -5.28 -3.73 12.42
N ASN A 282 -4.75 -4.19 11.28
CA ASN A 282 -5.45 -5.06 10.34
C ASN A 282 -5.57 -6.52 10.81
N CYS A 283 -4.85 -6.90 11.86
CA CYS A 283 -5.00 -8.18 12.55
C CYS A 283 -5.93 -8.13 13.77
N GLY A 284 -6.63 -7.01 13.99
CA GLY A 284 -7.56 -6.85 15.09
C GLY A 284 -6.86 -6.76 16.47
N CYS A 285 -5.71 -6.09 16.55
CA CYS A 285 -4.94 -5.88 17.79
C CYS A 285 -4.61 -4.38 17.97
N LEU A 286 -5.65 -3.55 18.02
CA LEU A 286 -5.53 -2.09 18.08
C LEU A 286 -4.67 -1.60 19.25
N ASP A 287 -4.79 -2.21 20.44
CA ASP A 287 -3.98 -1.82 21.62
C ASP A 287 -2.47 -1.91 21.38
N LYS A 288 -2.02 -2.95 20.67
CA LYS A 288 -0.60 -3.13 20.34
C LYS A 288 -0.15 -2.12 19.30
N ALA A 289 -1.00 -1.82 18.32
CA ALA A 289 -0.70 -0.78 17.33
C ALA A 289 -0.55 0.59 18.02
N LEU A 290 -1.50 0.96 18.88
CA LEU A 290 -1.45 2.21 19.65
C LEU A 290 -0.21 2.28 20.55
N HIS A 291 0.18 1.16 21.18
CA HIS A 291 1.38 1.12 22.00
C HIS A 291 2.66 1.38 21.19
N ILE A 292 2.78 0.79 20.00
CA ILE A 292 3.93 1.01 19.11
C ILE A 292 3.94 2.46 18.64
N PHE A 293 2.81 2.97 18.15
CA PHE A 293 2.66 4.34 17.66
C PHE A 293 3.07 5.40 18.70
N LYS A 294 2.61 5.25 19.95
CA LYS A 294 2.95 6.17 21.05
C LYS A 294 4.45 6.13 21.40
N LYS A 295 5.14 5.04 21.11
CA LYS A 295 6.59 4.86 21.37
C LYS A 295 7.47 5.28 20.19
N MET A 296 6.91 5.69 19.05
CA MET A 296 7.71 6.16 17.92
C MET A 296 8.30 7.54 18.21
N ASP A 297 9.61 7.69 18.03
CA ASP A 297 10.33 8.97 18.19
C ASP A 297 9.86 10.03 17.17
N SER A 298 9.55 9.58 15.95
CA SER A 298 9.06 10.42 14.86
C SER A 298 7.96 9.70 14.10
N ARG A 299 7.02 10.48 13.57
CA ARG A 299 5.85 10.00 12.83
C ARG A 299 5.74 10.81 11.55
N ASN A 300 5.27 10.16 10.49
CA ASN A 300 5.06 10.76 9.18
C ASN A 300 3.59 10.55 8.75
N ASN A 301 3.21 11.11 7.60
CA ASN A 301 1.86 10.99 7.05
C ASN A 301 1.40 9.52 6.96
N LEU A 302 2.29 8.61 6.54
CA LEU A 302 1.97 7.18 6.44
C LEU A 302 1.63 6.55 7.80
N THR A 303 2.32 6.97 8.87
CA THR A 303 2.10 6.45 10.22
C THR A 303 0.76 6.92 10.78
N TYR A 304 0.45 8.21 10.63
CA TYR A 304 -0.85 8.76 11.03
C TYR A 304 -1.99 8.17 10.20
N SER A 305 -1.84 8.08 8.88
CA SER A 305 -2.81 7.46 7.98
C SER A 305 -3.14 6.03 8.40
N ALA A 306 -2.13 5.17 8.61
CA ALA A 306 -2.33 3.79 9.07
C ALA A 306 -3.08 3.71 10.41
N MET A 307 -2.80 4.62 11.35
CA MET A 307 -3.49 4.65 12.65
C MET A 307 -4.93 5.16 12.53
N ILE A 308 -5.17 6.24 11.78
CA ILE A 308 -6.49 6.83 11.58
C ILE A 308 -7.41 5.86 10.84
N SER A 309 -6.95 5.26 9.74
CA SER A 309 -7.68 4.20 9.04
C SER A 309 -7.96 3.02 9.97
N GLY A 310 -7.00 2.67 10.82
CA GLY A 310 -7.17 1.63 11.81
C GLY A 310 -8.25 1.90 12.84
N LEU A 311 -8.25 3.10 13.42
CA LEU A 311 -9.28 3.52 14.37
C LEU A 311 -10.66 3.55 13.71
N ALA A 312 -10.75 4.01 12.45
CA ALA A 312 -11.99 3.96 11.66
C ALA A 312 -12.51 2.53 11.46
N LEU A 313 -11.63 1.58 11.14
CA LEU A 313 -11.97 0.16 10.99
C LEU A 313 -12.42 -0.49 12.30
N HIS A 314 -11.96 0.01 13.45
CA HIS A 314 -12.36 -0.49 14.77
C HIS A 314 -13.58 0.24 15.35
N GLY A 315 -14.05 1.30 14.69
CA GLY A 315 -15.19 2.11 15.14
C GLY A 315 -14.85 3.12 16.23
N GLU A 316 -13.58 3.48 16.36
CA GLU A 316 -13.08 4.43 17.36
C GLU A 316 -13.03 5.85 16.77
N GLY A 317 -14.19 6.37 16.33
CA GLY A 317 -14.28 7.63 15.56
C GLY A 317 -13.72 8.85 16.30
N GLU A 318 -14.01 9.00 17.58
CA GLU A 318 -13.46 10.11 18.37
C GLU A 318 -11.94 10.03 18.49
N ALA A 319 -11.38 8.83 18.63
CA ALA A 319 -9.94 8.65 18.66
C ALA A 319 -9.31 8.96 17.30
N ALA A 320 -9.96 8.58 16.20
CA ALA A 320 -9.52 8.91 14.85
C ALA A 320 -9.49 10.43 14.63
N LEU A 321 -10.52 11.16 15.07
CA LEU A 321 -10.55 12.63 15.03
C LEU A 321 -9.44 13.27 15.87
N ARG A 322 -9.17 12.74 17.07
CA ARG A 322 -8.05 13.23 17.90
C ARG A 322 -6.69 13.03 17.22
N MET A 323 -6.46 11.86 16.61
CA MET A 323 -5.23 11.58 15.86
C MET A 323 -5.11 12.47 14.62
N PHE A 324 -6.22 12.74 13.94
CA PHE A 324 -6.24 13.68 12.81
C PHE A 324 -5.88 15.10 13.24
N SER A 325 -6.44 15.58 14.36
CA SER A 325 -6.05 16.89 14.91
C SER A 325 -4.59 16.93 15.38
N GLU A 326 -4.05 15.84 15.93
CA GLU A 326 -2.62 15.75 16.28
C GLU A 326 -1.74 15.86 15.04
N MET A 327 -2.08 15.14 13.96
CA MET A 327 -1.38 15.20 12.67
C MET A 327 -1.36 16.61 12.09
N THR A 328 -2.51 17.30 12.05
CA THR A 328 -2.59 18.66 11.50
C THR A 328 -1.85 19.69 12.35
N ASN A 329 -1.89 19.54 13.68
CA ASN A 329 -1.12 20.40 14.61
C ASN A 329 0.40 20.21 14.49
N GLU A 330 0.86 19.03 14.06
CA GLU A 330 2.28 18.78 13.72
C GLU A 330 2.68 19.37 12.36
N GLY A 331 1.76 20.02 11.63
CA GLY A 331 2.01 20.62 10.32
C GLY A 331 2.12 19.61 9.19
N LEU A 332 1.69 18.36 9.41
CA LEU A 332 1.69 17.31 8.40
C LEU A 332 0.50 17.47 7.46
N GLU A 333 0.75 17.40 6.15
CA GLU A 333 -0.32 17.53 5.16
C GLU A 333 -1.18 16.27 5.07
N SER A 334 -2.50 16.47 5.06
CA SER A 334 -3.49 15.43 4.88
C SER A 334 -3.72 15.17 3.40
N ASP A 335 -3.73 13.89 3.00
CA ASP A 335 -4.05 13.45 1.65
C ASP A 335 -5.49 12.87 1.57
N HIS A 336 -5.88 12.45 0.37
CA HIS A 336 -7.18 11.80 0.13
C HIS A 336 -7.44 10.60 1.08
N VAL A 337 -6.42 9.82 1.41
CA VAL A 337 -6.57 8.60 2.22
C VAL A 337 -6.90 8.95 3.67
N VAL A 338 -6.26 9.98 4.22
CA VAL A 338 -6.54 10.46 5.57
C VAL A 338 -7.96 10.98 5.68
N TYR A 339 -8.40 11.84 4.76
CA TYR A 339 -9.77 12.40 4.77
C TYR A 339 -10.85 11.31 4.64
N VAL A 340 -10.71 10.37 3.70
CA VAL A 340 -11.61 9.22 3.58
C VAL A 340 -11.64 8.39 4.87
N SER A 341 -10.49 8.21 5.53
CA SER A 341 -10.40 7.44 6.78
C SER A 341 -11.12 8.13 7.93
N VAL A 342 -10.94 9.45 8.09
CA VAL A 342 -11.64 10.23 9.14
C VAL A 342 -13.14 10.25 8.90
N LEU A 343 -13.60 10.49 7.66
CA LEU A 343 -15.02 10.49 7.33
C LEU A 343 -15.67 9.12 7.56
N ASN A 344 -14.99 8.03 7.22
CA ASN A 344 -15.43 6.68 7.56
C ASN A 344 -15.48 6.46 9.08
N ALA A 345 -14.51 7.01 9.84
CA ALA A 345 -14.52 6.93 11.30
C ALA A 345 -15.75 7.63 11.89
N CYS A 346 -16.10 8.81 11.36
CA CYS A 346 -17.32 9.53 11.70
C CYS A 346 -18.55 8.71 11.33
N SER A 347 -18.61 8.16 10.11
CA SER A 347 -19.72 7.32 9.63
C SER A 347 -19.95 6.10 10.52
N HIS A 348 -18.90 5.40 10.93
CA HIS A 348 -18.98 4.21 11.79
C HIS A 348 -19.32 4.52 13.25
N SER A 349 -19.25 5.80 13.65
CA SER A 349 -19.46 6.25 15.03
C SER A 349 -20.65 7.20 15.18
N GLY A 350 -21.34 7.54 14.08
CA GLY A 350 -22.50 8.43 14.08
C GLY A 350 -22.15 9.89 14.36
N LEU A 351 -20.91 10.31 14.11
CA LEU A 351 -20.41 11.67 14.38
C LEU A 351 -20.73 12.60 13.21
N VAL A 352 -22.03 12.86 13.00
CA VAL A 352 -22.54 13.60 11.83
C VAL A 352 -21.97 15.01 11.77
N LYS A 353 -22.01 15.75 12.88
CA LYS A 353 -21.56 17.16 12.95
C LYS A 353 -20.07 17.27 12.66
N GLU A 354 -19.27 16.39 13.24
CA GLU A 354 -17.82 16.36 13.08
C GLU A 354 -17.44 15.94 11.66
N GLY A 355 -18.14 14.95 11.08
CA GLY A 355 -17.93 14.54 9.69
C GLY A 355 -18.23 15.65 8.69
N HIS A 356 -19.33 16.40 8.87
CA HIS A 356 -19.62 17.58 8.07
C HIS A 356 -18.54 18.64 8.19
N ARG A 357 -18.13 18.98 9.41
CA ARG A 357 -17.06 19.96 9.64
C ARG A 357 -15.76 19.57 8.94
N VAL A 358 -15.32 18.31 9.08
CA VAL A 358 -14.11 17.82 8.42
C VAL A 358 -14.23 17.93 6.89
N PHE A 359 -15.38 17.59 6.31
CA PHE A 359 -15.59 17.71 4.87
C PHE A 359 -15.59 19.17 4.39
N GLU A 360 -16.21 20.08 5.14
CA GLU A 360 -16.19 21.51 4.82
C GLU A 360 -14.78 22.11 4.95
N ASP A 361 -14.03 21.74 5.98
CA ASP A 361 -12.67 22.22 6.19
C ASP A 361 -11.76 21.76 5.04
N MET A 362 -11.91 20.51 4.58
CA MET A 362 -11.24 19.99 3.37
C MET A 362 -11.54 20.86 2.14
N LEU A 363 -12.80 21.24 1.93
CA LEU A 363 -13.20 22.12 0.82
C LEU A 363 -12.60 23.53 0.94
N LYS A 364 -12.55 24.09 2.15
CA LYS A 364 -12.01 25.44 2.41
C LYS A 364 -10.50 25.50 2.25
N GLU A 365 -9.78 24.46 2.66
CA GLU A 365 -8.32 24.38 2.51
C GLU A 365 -7.91 24.29 1.03
N GLY A 366 -8.71 23.63 0.19
CA GLY A 366 -8.49 23.55 -1.26
C GLY A 366 -7.25 22.76 -1.69
N LYS A 367 -6.54 22.11 -0.75
CA LYS A 367 -5.35 21.29 -1.04
C LYS A 367 -5.68 19.94 -1.65
N VAL A 368 -6.88 19.42 -1.37
CA VAL A 368 -7.33 18.09 -1.76
C VAL A 368 -8.66 18.21 -2.47
N GLU A 369 -8.71 17.84 -3.75
CA GLU A 369 -9.96 17.84 -4.49
C GLU A 369 -10.90 16.71 -4.02
N PRO A 370 -12.19 17.00 -3.76
CA PRO A 370 -13.15 15.98 -3.36
C PRO A 370 -13.35 14.92 -4.44
N THR A 371 -13.07 13.67 -4.07
CA THR A 371 -13.36 12.51 -4.93
C THR A 371 -14.70 11.86 -4.57
N ALA A 372 -15.19 10.97 -5.44
CA ALA A 372 -16.43 10.23 -5.18
C ALA A 372 -16.37 9.37 -3.90
N GLU A 373 -15.18 9.01 -3.42
CA GLU A 373 -15.01 8.30 -2.15
C GLU A 373 -15.32 9.20 -0.95
N HIS A 374 -14.93 10.47 -0.98
CA HIS A 374 -15.23 11.42 0.09
C HIS A 374 -16.75 11.65 0.21
N TYR A 375 -17.41 11.90 -0.93
CA TYR A 375 -18.87 11.99 -0.98
C TYR A 375 -19.54 10.69 -0.57
N GLY A 376 -19.00 9.54 -0.99
CA GLY A 376 -19.50 8.23 -0.58
C GLY A 376 -19.47 8.02 0.94
N CYS A 377 -18.43 8.50 1.61
CA CYS A 377 -18.33 8.48 3.08
C CYS A 377 -19.36 9.41 3.73
N LEU A 378 -19.55 10.61 3.17
CA LEU A 378 -20.53 11.59 3.69
C LEU A 378 -21.98 11.09 3.51
N VAL A 379 -22.29 10.49 2.36
CA VAL A 379 -23.59 9.85 2.09
C VAL A 379 -23.82 8.63 2.98
N ASP A 380 -22.78 7.83 3.25
CA ASP A 380 -22.89 6.72 4.22
C ASP A 380 -23.13 7.26 5.64
N LEU A 381 -22.44 8.33 6.06
CA LEU A 381 -22.63 8.98 7.36
C LEU A 381 -24.05 9.51 7.54
N LEU A 382 -24.53 10.33 6.60
CA LEU A 382 -25.89 10.88 6.60
C LEU A 382 -26.95 9.77 6.51
N GLY A 383 -26.71 8.82 5.63
CA GLY A 383 -27.61 7.70 5.41
C GLY A 383 -27.77 6.80 6.63
N ARG A 384 -26.69 6.52 7.38
CA ARG A 384 -26.76 5.79 8.67
C ARG A 384 -27.43 6.59 9.79
N ALA A 385 -27.37 7.91 9.71
CA ALA A 385 -28.06 8.80 10.64
C ALA A 385 -29.57 8.94 10.33
N GLY A 386 -30.04 8.38 9.22
CA GLY A 386 -31.43 8.50 8.75
C GLY A 386 -31.75 9.80 8.01
N LEU A 387 -30.75 10.62 7.71
CA LEU A 387 -30.89 11.89 6.98
C LEU A 387 -30.85 11.62 5.47
N LEU A 388 -31.84 10.89 4.97
CA LEU A 388 -31.83 10.38 3.58
C LEU A 388 -32.00 11.50 2.54
N GLU A 389 -32.79 12.52 2.84
CA GLU A 389 -33.03 13.65 1.96
C GLU A 389 -31.75 14.48 1.79
N GLU A 390 -31.05 14.79 2.89
CA GLU A 390 -29.75 15.48 2.88
C GLU A 390 -28.68 14.63 2.16
N ALA A 391 -28.71 13.31 2.35
CA ALA A 391 -27.83 12.40 1.63
C ALA A 391 -28.08 12.47 0.12
N LEU A 392 -29.34 12.49 -0.33
CA LEU A 392 -29.68 12.61 -1.74
C LEU A 392 -29.28 13.98 -2.33
N GLU A 393 -29.49 15.06 -1.58
CA GLU A 393 -29.04 16.40 -1.96
C GLU A 393 -27.52 16.46 -2.12
N THR A 394 -26.78 15.80 -1.23
CA THR A 394 -25.33 15.67 -1.30
C THR A 394 -24.89 14.97 -2.60
N ILE A 395 -25.63 13.96 -3.07
CA ILE A 395 -25.35 13.25 -4.34
C ILE A 395 -25.58 14.15 -5.54
N HIS A 396 -26.67 14.93 -5.52
CA HIS A 396 -27.01 15.83 -6.61
C HIS A 396 -26.11 17.06 -6.69
N SER A 397 -25.55 17.52 -5.56
CA SER A 397 -24.64 18.66 -5.51
C SER A 397 -23.18 18.34 -5.87
N MET A 398 -22.86 17.06 -6.14
CA MET A 398 -21.51 16.65 -6.52
C MET A 398 -21.06 17.34 -7.83
N PRO A 399 -19.90 18.03 -7.85
CA PRO A 399 -19.36 18.64 -9.06
C PRO A 399 -18.75 17.61 -10.03
N ILE A 400 -18.66 16.35 -9.59
CA ILE A 400 -18.10 15.22 -10.32
C ILE A 400 -19.20 14.24 -10.74
N LYS A 401 -18.93 13.45 -11.78
CA LYS A 401 -19.87 12.42 -12.23
C LYS A 401 -20.11 11.40 -11.12
N GLN A 402 -21.39 11.22 -10.78
CA GLN A 402 -21.83 10.25 -9.79
C GLN A 402 -21.43 8.83 -10.23
N ASN A 403 -20.92 8.04 -9.30
CA ASN A 403 -20.49 6.66 -9.54
C ASN A 403 -21.35 5.65 -8.78
N ASP A 404 -21.06 4.38 -9.02
CA ASP A 404 -21.77 3.24 -8.41
C ASP A 404 -21.58 3.18 -6.90
N VAL A 405 -20.43 3.62 -6.37
CA VAL A 405 -20.13 3.60 -4.93
C VAL A 405 -21.11 4.47 -4.14
N VAL A 406 -21.33 5.72 -4.59
CA VAL A 406 -22.20 6.68 -3.88
C VAL A 406 -23.66 6.19 -3.88
N TRP A 407 -24.17 5.77 -5.05
CA TRP A 407 -25.54 5.24 -5.15
C TRP A 407 -25.73 3.93 -4.38
N ARG A 408 -24.70 3.09 -4.31
CA ARG A 408 -24.70 1.85 -3.50
C ARG A 408 -24.77 2.16 -2.00
N SER A 409 -24.00 3.13 -1.51
CA SER A 409 -24.07 3.57 -0.11
C SER A 409 -25.46 4.10 0.21
N PHE A 410 -26.00 4.97 -0.65
CA PHE A 410 -27.34 5.53 -0.48
C PHE A 410 -28.45 4.45 -0.48
N LEU A 411 -28.43 3.54 -1.46
CA LEU A 411 -29.38 2.41 -1.53
C LEU A 411 -29.31 1.53 -0.27
N SER A 412 -28.10 1.29 0.26
CA SER A 412 -27.94 0.55 1.50
C SER A 412 -28.61 1.24 2.68
N SER A 413 -28.50 2.57 2.77
CA SER A 413 -29.14 3.39 3.80
C SER A 413 -30.66 3.41 3.66
N CYS A 414 -31.18 3.61 2.43
CA CYS A 414 -32.63 3.52 2.16
C CYS A 414 -33.21 2.17 2.58
N ARG A 415 -32.49 1.07 2.31
CA ARG A 415 -32.88 -0.28 2.75
C ARG A 415 -32.93 -0.40 4.28
N VAL A 416 -31.92 0.11 4.99
CA VAL A 416 -31.87 0.07 6.47
C VAL A 416 -33.04 0.84 7.08
N HIS A 417 -33.36 2.02 6.53
CA HIS A 417 -34.45 2.87 6.98
C HIS A 417 -35.81 2.54 6.35
N GLN A 418 -35.89 1.46 5.55
CA GLN A 418 -37.10 1.00 4.86
C GLN A 418 -37.78 2.07 3.97
N ASN A 419 -37.01 3.02 3.44
CA ASN A 419 -37.50 4.03 2.51
C ASN A 419 -37.41 3.52 1.07
N VAL A 420 -38.48 2.87 0.61
CA VAL A 420 -38.55 2.24 -0.72
C VAL A 420 -38.55 3.27 -1.85
N GLU A 421 -39.15 4.44 -1.63
CA GLU A 421 -39.27 5.48 -2.66
C GLU A 421 -37.89 6.03 -3.07
N LEU A 422 -37.09 6.48 -2.10
CA LEU A 422 -35.72 6.95 -2.36
C LEU A 422 -34.82 5.79 -2.82
N GLY A 423 -35.05 4.58 -2.29
CA GLY A 423 -34.35 3.38 -2.72
C GLY A 423 -34.58 3.02 -4.20
N GLN A 424 -35.79 3.26 -4.73
CA GLN A 424 -36.08 3.08 -6.16
C GLN A 424 -35.35 4.10 -7.04
N ILE A 425 -35.15 5.34 -6.58
CA ILE A 425 -34.31 6.32 -7.27
C ILE A 425 -32.89 5.79 -7.35
N ALA A 426 -32.32 5.39 -6.22
CA ALA A 426 -30.96 4.85 -6.13
C ALA A 426 -30.77 3.60 -7.01
N ALA A 427 -31.73 2.67 -6.99
CA ALA A 427 -31.71 1.46 -7.81
C ALA A 427 -31.70 1.79 -9.31
N ARG A 428 -32.53 2.74 -9.76
CA ARG A 428 -32.59 3.16 -11.17
C ARG A 428 -31.26 3.77 -11.63
N GLU A 429 -30.68 4.68 -10.85
CA GLU A 429 -29.40 5.30 -11.21
C GLU A 429 -28.25 4.28 -11.20
N LEU A 430 -28.22 3.36 -10.23
CA LEU A 430 -27.23 2.29 -10.17
C LEU A 430 -27.30 1.34 -11.37
N LEU A 431 -28.51 1.03 -11.85
CA LEU A 431 -28.72 0.20 -13.05
C LEU A 431 -28.31 0.91 -14.34
N LYS A 432 -28.54 2.23 -14.45
CA LYS A 432 -28.08 3.04 -15.59
C LYS A 432 -26.56 3.09 -15.72
N LEU A 433 -25.84 3.05 -14.60
CA LEU A 433 -24.38 3.00 -14.55
C LEU A 433 -23.79 1.67 -15.04
N ALA A 434 -24.64 0.70 -15.44
CA ALA A 434 -24.26 -0.59 -16.00
C ALA A 434 -23.25 -1.36 -15.13
N SER A 435 -23.46 -1.37 -13.81
CA SER A 435 -22.61 -2.11 -12.88
C SER A 435 -22.57 -3.61 -13.26
N HIS A 436 -21.36 -4.15 -13.40
CA HIS A 436 -21.12 -5.60 -13.52
C HIS A 436 -21.00 -6.28 -12.15
N ASN A 437 -21.27 -5.58 -11.05
CA ASN A 437 -21.16 -6.11 -9.70
C ASN A 437 -22.45 -6.86 -9.31
N PRO A 438 -22.41 -8.20 -9.09
CA PRO A 438 -23.58 -8.95 -8.65
C PRO A 438 -24.14 -8.46 -7.30
N GLY A 439 -23.30 -7.84 -6.47
CA GLY A 439 -23.70 -7.29 -5.17
C GLY A 439 -24.73 -6.17 -5.26
N ASP A 440 -24.74 -5.41 -6.36
CA ASP A 440 -25.65 -4.28 -6.55
C ASP A 440 -27.07 -4.77 -6.81
N TYR A 441 -27.20 -5.74 -7.71
CA TYR A 441 -28.45 -6.43 -7.97
C TYR A 441 -29.00 -7.14 -6.74
N LEU A 442 -28.12 -7.76 -5.94
CA LEU A 442 -28.52 -8.37 -4.68
C LEU A 442 -29.03 -7.32 -3.68
N LEU A 443 -28.39 -6.16 -3.58
CA LEU A 443 -28.84 -5.08 -2.72
C LEU A 443 -30.23 -4.55 -3.14
N ILE A 444 -30.44 -4.37 -4.45
CA ILE A 444 -31.73 -3.98 -5.04
C ILE A 444 -32.80 -5.05 -4.76
N SER A 445 -32.49 -6.32 -5.07
CA SER A 445 -33.39 -7.45 -4.81
C SER A 445 -33.73 -7.57 -3.32
N ASN A 446 -32.77 -7.31 -2.43
CA ASN A 446 -32.98 -7.38 -0.99
C ASN A 446 -33.90 -6.25 -0.50
N MET A 447 -33.73 -5.03 -1.02
CA MET A 447 -34.64 -3.91 -0.72
C MET A 447 -36.08 -4.23 -1.15
N TYR A 448 -36.28 -4.70 -2.39
CA TYR A 448 -37.61 -5.08 -2.87
C TYR A 448 -38.22 -6.25 -2.09
N SER A 449 -37.38 -7.21 -1.68
CA SER A 449 -37.84 -8.32 -0.83
C SER A 449 -38.33 -7.84 0.54
N GLN A 450 -37.67 -6.87 1.16
CA GLN A 450 -38.14 -6.27 2.43
C GLN A 450 -39.46 -5.51 2.25
N ALA A 451 -39.63 -4.85 1.09
CA ALA A 451 -40.87 -4.19 0.70
C ALA A 451 -41.98 -5.15 0.22
N ARG A 452 -41.74 -6.46 0.21
CA ARG A 452 -42.65 -7.50 -0.31
C ARG A 452 -43.04 -7.32 -1.79
N MET A 453 -42.20 -6.66 -2.57
CA MET A 453 -42.38 -6.45 -4.01
C MET A 453 -41.77 -7.61 -4.81
N TRP A 454 -42.43 -8.78 -4.81
CA TRP A 454 -41.87 -10.01 -5.37
C TRP A 454 -41.68 -9.98 -6.89
N ASP A 455 -42.49 -9.21 -7.61
CA ASP A 455 -42.34 -9.05 -9.07
C ASP A 455 -41.03 -8.32 -9.40
N ASP A 456 -40.68 -7.27 -8.65
CA ASP A 456 -39.40 -6.57 -8.78
C ASP A 456 -38.23 -7.49 -8.43
N VAL A 457 -38.35 -8.29 -7.37
CA VAL A 457 -37.34 -9.30 -7.00
C VAL A 457 -37.10 -10.27 -8.15
N ALA A 458 -38.16 -10.78 -8.77
CA ALA A 458 -38.07 -11.69 -9.90
C ALA A 458 -37.40 -11.02 -11.12
N ARG A 459 -37.75 -9.77 -11.42
CA ARG A 459 -37.10 -8.97 -12.49
C ARG A 459 -35.60 -8.82 -12.24
N THR A 460 -35.19 -8.36 -11.05
CA THR A 460 -33.78 -8.16 -10.72
C THR A 460 -32.97 -9.47 -10.79
N ARG A 461 -33.53 -10.60 -10.33
CA ARG A 461 -32.88 -11.92 -10.43
C ARG A 461 -32.76 -12.42 -11.87
N THR A 462 -33.76 -12.12 -12.70
CA THR A 462 -33.71 -12.43 -14.13
C THR A 462 -32.59 -11.66 -14.82
N GLU A 463 -32.37 -10.38 -14.46
CA GLU A 463 -31.25 -9.60 -14.99
C GLU A 463 -29.87 -10.16 -14.57
N ILE A 464 -29.71 -10.61 -13.32
CA ILE A 464 -28.48 -11.30 -12.86
C ILE A 464 -28.18 -12.50 -13.77
N ALA A 465 -29.20 -13.33 -14.03
CA ALA A 465 -29.08 -14.52 -14.85
C ALA A 465 -28.74 -14.18 -16.32
N ASN A 466 -29.46 -13.21 -16.91
CA ASN A 466 -29.25 -12.77 -18.29
C ASN A 466 -27.85 -12.20 -18.52
N LYS A 467 -27.28 -11.53 -17.50
CA LYS A 467 -25.90 -10.99 -17.55
C LYS A 467 -24.83 -12.01 -17.17
N GLY A 468 -25.20 -13.25 -16.82
CA GLY A 468 -24.26 -14.30 -16.41
C GLY A 468 -23.47 -13.98 -15.14
N LEU A 469 -24.00 -13.12 -14.27
CA LEU A 469 -23.31 -12.63 -13.08
C LEU A 469 -23.25 -13.73 -12.02
N LYS A 470 -22.04 -14.22 -11.70
CA LYS A 470 -21.83 -15.23 -10.66
C LYS A 470 -21.54 -14.59 -9.30
N GLN A 471 -22.33 -14.95 -8.30
CA GLN A 471 -22.11 -14.52 -6.93
C GLN A 471 -20.94 -15.29 -6.28
N ILE A 472 -20.05 -14.58 -5.60
CA ILE A 472 -19.05 -15.20 -4.72
C ILE A 472 -19.74 -15.63 -3.42
N PRO A 473 -19.68 -16.92 -3.03
CA PRO A 473 -20.27 -17.38 -1.78
C PRO A 473 -19.68 -16.66 -0.55
N GLY A 474 -20.53 -16.39 0.43
CA GLY A 474 -20.10 -15.91 1.74
C GLY A 474 -19.31 -16.97 2.49
N PHE A 475 -18.16 -16.60 3.03
CA PHE A 475 -17.32 -17.48 3.82
C PHE A 475 -16.80 -16.81 5.08
N SER A 476 -16.41 -17.64 6.05
CA SER A 476 -15.74 -17.22 7.28
C SER A 476 -14.44 -18.02 7.42
N ILE A 477 -13.38 -17.35 7.83
CA ILE A 477 -12.05 -17.92 8.04
C ILE A 477 -11.69 -17.82 9.52
N VAL A 478 -11.12 -18.90 10.07
CA VAL A 478 -10.56 -18.93 11.42
C VAL A 478 -9.22 -19.66 11.43
N GLU A 479 -8.26 -19.14 12.19
CA GLU A 479 -6.96 -19.79 12.39
C GLU A 479 -6.97 -20.58 13.70
N VAL A 480 -6.67 -21.88 13.62
CA VAL A 480 -6.57 -22.77 14.78
C VAL A 480 -5.31 -23.61 14.64
N LYS A 481 -4.49 -23.66 15.70
CA LYS A 481 -3.21 -24.41 15.73
C LYS A 481 -2.29 -24.08 14.53
N GLY A 482 -2.25 -22.82 14.11
CA GLY A 482 -1.41 -22.35 12.99
C GLY A 482 -1.92 -22.73 11.59
N LYS A 483 -3.11 -23.34 11.49
CA LYS A 483 -3.77 -23.67 10.22
C LYS A 483 -5.01 -22.80 10.03
N THR A 484 -5.18 -22.30 8.81
CA THR A 484 -6.34 -21.52 8.41
C THR A 484 -7.45 -22.45 7.92
N HIS A 485 -8.65 -22.32 8.49
CA HIS A 485 -9.84 -23.08 8.13
C HIS A 485 -10.90 -22.13 7.56
N LYS A 486 -11.37 -22.44 6.35
CA LYS A 486 -12.42 -21.68 5.64
C LYS A 486 -13.71 -22.47 5.66
N PHE A 487 -14.80 -21.80 6.03
CA PHE A 487 -16.15 -22.37 6.06
C PHE A 487 -17.08 -21.55 5.19
N VAL A 488 -17.94 -22.23 4.42
CA VAL A 488 -19.09 -21.62 3.74
C VAL A 488 -20.39 -21.89 4.51
N SER A 489 -21.50 -21.29 4.10
CA SER A 489 -22.79 -21.59 4.73
C SER A 489 -23.17 -23.05 4.52
N GLN A 490 -23.66 -23.70 5.58
CA GLN A 490 -24.03 -25.12 5.62
C GLN A 490 -22.90 -26.08 5.23
N ASP A 491 -21.64 -25.66 5.39
CA ASP A 491 -20.47 -26.45 4.99
C ASP A 491 -20.44 -27.81 5.70
N ARG A 492 -20.28 -28.88 4.92
CA ARG A 492 -20.10 -30.27 5.39
C ARG A 492 -18.77 -30.87 4.96
N SER A 493 -17.95 -30.12 4.21
CA SER A 493 -16.71 -30.60 3.59
C SER A 493 -15.57 -30.82 4.58
N HIS A 494 -15.63 -30.18 5.75
CA HIS A 494 -14.58 -30.27 6.75
C HIS A 494 -14.49 -31.69 7.34
N PRO A 495 -13.28 -32.28 7.52
CA PRO A 495 -13.12 -33.64 8.04
C PRO A 495 -13.78 -33.88 9.42
N GLN A 496 -13.86 -32.82 10.24
CA GLN A 496 -14.46 -32.84 11.57
C GLN A 496 -15.91 -32.31 11.60
N CYS A 497 -16.64 -32.35 10.47
CA CYS A 497 -17.97 -31.75 10.36
C CYS A 497 -18.97 -32.28 11.40
N LYS A 498 -18.95 -33.58 11.73
CA LYS A 498 -19.84 -34.17 12.73
C LYS A 498 -19.72 -33.49 14.09
N GLU A 499 -18.50 -33.30 14.57
CA GLU A 499 -18.23 -32.63 15.86
C GLU A 499 -18.60 -31.14 15.80
N ILE A 500 -18.30 -30.46 14.69
CA ILE A 500 -18.65 -29.05 14.50
C ILE A 500 -20.17 -28.85 14.60
N TYR A 501 -20.97 -29.73 13.99
CA TYR A 501 -22.43 -29.60 14.07
C TYR A 501 -23.02 -30.06 15.39
N LYS A 502 -22.38 -31.00 16.09
CA LYS A 502 -22.72 -31.30 17.48
C LYS A 502 -22.53 -30.07 18.36
N MET A 503 -21.41 -29.36 18.18
CA MET A 503 -21.14 -28.10 18.88
C MET A 503 -22.13 -26.99 18.50
N LEU A 504 -22.46 -26.84 17.21
CA LEU A 504 -23.50 -25.89 16.77
C LEU A 504 -24.84 -26.16 17.45
N ASN A 505 -25.26 -27.43 17.53
CA ASN A 505 -26.50 -27.79 18.21
C ASN A 505 -26.45 -27.49 19.72
N GLN A 506 -25.30 -27.70 20.37
CA GLN A 506 -25.10 -27.34 21.78
C GLN A 506 -25.18 -25.82 21.99
N MET A 507 -24.52 -25.04 21.11
CA MET A 507 -24.58 -23.58 21.14
C MET A 507 -26.02 -23.08 20.98
N GLU A 508 -26.75 -23.60 19.98
CA GLU A 508 -28.16 -23.27 19.75
C GLU A 508 -29.05 -23.62 20.96
N TRP A 509 -28.82 -24.77 21.58
CA TRP A 509 -29.57 -25.17 22.76
C TRP A 509 -29.37 -24.18 23.92
N GLN A 510 -28.12 -23.81 24.24
CA GLN A 510 -27.83 -22.83 25.29
C GLN A 510 -28.37 -21.43 24.97
N LEU A 511 -28.29 -21.02 23.70
CA LEU A 511 -28.83 -19.73 23.25
C LEU A 511 -30.34 -19.62 23.48
N LYS A 512 -31.10 -20.71 23.30
CA LYS A 512 -32.54 -20.73 23.58
C LYS A 512 -32.85 -20.43 25.05
N PHE A 513 -32.03 -20.91 26.00
CA PHE A 513 -32.20 -20.58 27.42
C PHE A 513 -31.92 -19.10 27.71
N GLU A 514 -30.98 -18.49 26.99
CA GLU A 514 -30.61 -17.07 27.09
C GLU A 514 -31.56 -16.12 26.34
N GLY A 515 -32.71 -16.63 25.86
CA GLY A 515 -33.75 -15.88 25.18
C GLY A 515 -33.39 -15.44 23.75
N TYR A 516 -32.40 -16.07 23.11
CA TYR A 516 -32.09 -15.78 21.71
C TYR A 516 -33.18 -16.33 20.79
N SER A 517 -33.70 -15.46 19.93
CA SER A 517 -34.55 -15.82 18.81
C SER A 517 -33.85 -15.45 17.50
N PRO A 518 -33.76 -16.38 16.52
CA PRO A 518 -33.23 -16.06 15.20
C PRO A 518 -34.00 -14.94 14.52
N ASP A 519 -33.28 -13.99 13.91
CA ASP A 519 -33.89 -12.91 13.13
C ASP A 519 -34.20 -13.39 11.70
N LEU A 520 -35.42 -13.90 11.51
CA LEU A 520 -35.88 -14.49 10.24
C LEU A 520 -36.02 -13.44 9.13
N THR A 521 -36.06 -12.15 9.46
CA THR A 521 -36.10 -11.06 8.48
C THR A 521 -34.81 -10.94 7.67
N GLN A 522 -33.71 -11.54 8.15
CA GLN A 522 -32.43 -11.56 7.44
C GLN A 522 -32.42 -12.52 6.25
N ILE A 523 -33.36 -13.48 6.18
CA ILE A 523 -33.50 -14.38 5.04
C ILE A 523 -34.54 -13.80 4.08
N LEU A 524 -34.04 -13.08 3.07
CA LEU A 524 -34.83 -12.39 2.05
C LEU A 524 -35.24 -13.33 0.89
N LEU A 525 -35.53 -14.58 1.23
CA LEU A 525 -36.05 -15.59 0.33
C LEU A 525 -37.51 -15.86 0.71
N ASN A 526 -38.36 -16.02 -0.31
CA ASN A 526 -39.74 -16.44 -0.13
C ASN A 526 -39.81 -17.96 0.12
N VAL A 527 -39.38 -18.37 1.30
CA VAL A 527 -39.40 -19.75 1.81
C VAL A 527 -40.09 -19.78 3.17
N ASP A 528 -40.48 -20.97 3.63
CA ASP A 528 -41.11 -21.10 4.93
C ASP A 528 -40.16 -20.75 6.09
N GLU A 529 -40.73 -20.45 7.25
CA GLU A 529 -39.98 -19.99 8.41
C GLU A 529 -39.02 -21.06 8.98
N GLU A 530 -39.27 -22.35 8.74
CA GLU A 530 -38.38 -23.42 9.18
C GLU A 530 -37.14 -23.49 8.28
N GLU A 531 -37.31 -23.36 6.97
CA GLU A 531 -36.18 -23.25 6.03
C GLU A 531 -35.32 -22.02 6.34
N LYS A 532 -35.94 -20.88 6.70
CA LYS A 532 -35.19 -19.68 7.13
C LYS A 532 -34.35 -19.96 8.37
N ARG A 533 -34.90 -20.64 9.38
CA ARG A 533 -34.16 -21.02 10.61
C ARG A 533 -32.95 -21.90 10.29
N GLU A 534 -33.13 -22.94 9.47
CA GLU A 534 -32.04 -23.85 9.12
C GLU A 534 -30.94 -23.16 8.30
N ARG A 535 -31.29 -22.22 7.42
CA ARG A 535 -30.30 -21.37 6.71
C ARG A 535 -29.49 -20.50 7.67
N LEU A 536 -30.15 -19.83 8.62
CA LEU A 536 -29.49 -18.98 9.63
C LEU A 536 -28.56 -19.79 10.54
N LYS A 537 -29.00 -20.99 10.95
CA LYS A 537 -28.22 -21.90 11.78
C LYS A 537 -26.91 -22.31 11.09
N GLY A 538 -26.98 -22.53 9.78
CA GLY A 538 -25.84 -22.89 8.94
C GLY A 538 -24.93 -21.74 8.52
N HIS A 539 -25.10 -20.51 9.01
CA HIS A 539 -24.23 -19.39 8.61
C HIS A 539 -22.75 -19.69 8.88
N SER A 540 -21.89 -19.40 7.89
CA SER A 540 -20.45 -19.70 7.95
C SER A 540 -19.76 -19.16 9.20
N GLN A 541 -20.21 -18.01 9.73
CA GLN A 541 -19.67 -17.44 10.97
C GLN A 541 -19.97 -18.34 12.19
N LYS A 542 -21.21 -18.84 12.30
CA LYS A 542 -21.59 -19.74 13.39
C LYS A 542 -20.78 -21.02 13.33
N VAL A 543 -20.61 -21.59 12.14
CA VAL A 543 -19.78 -22.78 11.89
C VAL A 543 -18.33 -22.53 12.31
N ALA A 544 -17.76 -21.38 11.94
CA ALA A 544 -16.39 -21.00 12.31
C ALA A 544 -16.23 -20.81 13.84
N ILE A 545 -17.22 -20.21 14.52
CA ILE A 545 -17.23 -20.07 15.99
C ILE A 545 -17.28 -21.45 16.65
N ALA A 546 -18.17 -22.34 16.20
CA ALA A 546 -18.29 -23.70 16.73
C ALA A 546 -16.97 -24.47 16.60
N PHE A 547 -16.33 -24.40 15.43
CA PHE A 547 -15.01 -24.98 15.22
C PHE A 547 -13.96 -24.35 16.17
N ALA A 548 -13.94 -23.03 16.29
CA ALA A 548 -13.00 -22.34 17.17
C ALA A 548 -13.16 -22.76 18.64
N LEU A 549 -14.39 -22.83 19.14
CA LEU A 549 -14.68 -23.22 20.53
C LEU A 549 -14.23 -24.66 20.83
N LEU A 550 -14.34 -25.58 19.87
CA LEU A 550 -13.90 -26.97 20.03
C LEU A 550 -12.39 -27.11 20.14
N TYR A 551 -11.65 -26.33 19.35
CA TYR A 551 -10.22 -26.60 19.11
C TYR A 551 -9.27 -25.53 19.65
N THR A 552 -9.80 -24.56 20.41
CA THR A 552 -8.99 -23.55 21.11
C THR A 552 -9.22 -23.59 22.63
N PRO A 553 -8.19 -23.35 23.44
CA PRO A 553 -8.31 -23.39 24.90
C PRO A 553 -9.38 -22.43 25.44
N PRO A 554 -10.05 -22.77 26.56
CA PRO A 554 -10.91 -21.84 27.28
C PRO A 554 -10.19 -20.52 27.58
N GLY A 555 -10.92 -19.40 27.48
CA GLY A 555 -10.38 -18.05 27.71
C GLY A 555 -9.53 -17.47 26.56
N SER A 556 -9.17 -18.24 25.52
CA SER A 556 -8.41 -17.68 24.39
C SER A 556 -9.30 -16.80 23.50
N VAL A 557 -8.74 -15.76 22.88
CA VAL A 557 -9.47 -14.92 21.93
C VAL A 557 -9.77 -15.71 20.65
N ILE A 558 -11.02 -15.67 20.16
CA ILE A 558 -11.42 -16.23 18.87
C ILE A 558 -11.35 -15.12 17.82
N LYS A 559 -10.71 -15.39 16.68
CA LYS A 559 -10.57 -14.42 15.58
C LYS A 559 -11.15 -14.99 14.31
N ILE A 560 -12.12 -14.29 13.73
CA ILE A 560 -12.80 -14.69 12.51
C ILE A 560 -12.71 -13.56 11.49
N ALA A 561 -12.40 -13.89 10.24
CA ALA A 561 -12.46 -12.96 9.12
C ALA A 561 -13.54 -13.40 8.12
N ARG A 562 -14.29 -12.46 7.56
CA ARG A 562 -15.37 -12.72 6.61
C ARG A 562 -15.22 -11.85 5.37
N ASN A 563 -15.69 -12.36 4.23
CA ASN A 563 -15.73 -11.59 2.98
C ASN A 563 -17.00 -10.74 2.80
N LEU A 564 -18.01 -10.96 3.63
CA LEU A 564 -19.29 -10.23 3.60
C LEU A 564 -19.48 -9.43 4.89
N ARG A 565 -20.28 -8.35 4.82
CA ARG A 565 -20.77 -7.64 6.00
C ARG A 565 -21.54 -8.61 6.89
N MET A 566 -21.40 -8.47 8.20
CA MET A 566 -22.16 -9.30 9.14
C MET A 566 -23.67 -9.01 9.03
N CYS A 567 -24.53 -9.99 9.31
CA CYS A 567 -25.97 -9.77 9.42
C CYS A 567 -26.39 -9.58 10.89
N SER A 568 -27.56 -8.99 11.14
CA SER A 568 -28.06 -8.71 12.50
C SER A 568 -28.12 -9.98 13.36
N ASP A 569 -28.57 -11.09 12.76
CA ASP A 569 -28.65 -12.39 13.42
C ASP A 569 -27.27 -12.86 13.90
N CYS A 570 -26.27 -12.86 13.01
CA CYS A 570 -24.90 -13.24 13.38
C CYS A 570 -24.30 -12.31 14.44
N HIS A 571 -24.62 -11.02 14.39
CA HIS A 571 -24.16 -10.04 15.38
C HIS A 571 -24.74 -10.35 16.77
N THR A 572 -26.06 -10.48 16.88
CA THR A 572 -26.75 -10.83 18.14
C THR A 572 -26.36 -12.20 18.66
N TYR A 573 -26.23 -13.19 17.77
CA TYR A 573 -25.74 -14.52 18.08
C TYR A 573 -24.36 -14.47 18.73
N THR A 574 -23.43 -13.72 18.13
CA THR A 574 -22.04 -13.65 18.62
C THR A 574 -21.94 -12.90 19.94
N LYS A 575 -22.74 -11.84 20.15
CA LYS A 575 -22.89 -11.18 21.46
C LYS A 575 -23.25 -12.20 22.54
N LYS A 576 -24.30 -12.99 22.33
CA LYS A 576 -24.75 -13.98 23.31
C LYS A 576 -23.73 -15.10 23.53
N ILE A 577 -23.09 -15.61 22.47
CA ILE A 577 -22.03 -16.62 22.60
C ILE A 577 -20.84 -16.10 23.42
N SER A 578 -20.47 -14.82 23.28
CA SER A 578 -19.38 -14.23 24.08
C SER A 578 -19.66 -14.29 25.59
N ILE A 579 -20.93 -14.21 26.01
CA ILE A 579 -21.36 -14.39 27.40
C ILE A 579 -21.33 -15.87 27.78
N ILE A 580 -22.08 -16.70 27.04
CA ILE A 580 -22.32 -18.11 27.37
C ILE A 580 -21.01 -18.88 27.55
N TYR A 581 -20.04 -18.62 26.68
CA TYR A 581 -18.76 -19.33 26.69
C TYR A 581 -17.62 -18.52 27.34
N GLY A 582 -17.89 -17.30 27.81
CA GLY A 582 -16.87 -16.42 28.41
C GLY A 582 -15.69 -16.17 27.46
N ARG A 583 -15.94 -15.91 26.18
CA ARG A 583 -14.91 -15.72 25.15
C ARG A 583 -14.93 -14.30 24.61
N GLU A 584 -13.75 -13.72 24.43
CA GLU A 584 -13.56 -12.59 23.54
C GLU A 584 -13.55 -13.08 22.08
N ILE A 585 -14.43 -12.53 21.25
CA ILE A 585 -14.56 -12.91 19.84
C ILE A 585 -14.36 -11.65 19.00
N ILE A 586 -13.36 -11.67 18.13
CA ILE A 586 -13.08 -10.60 17.17
C ILE A 586 -13.52 -11.08 15.80
N VAL A 587 -14.45 -10.36 15.18
CA VAL A 587 -14.91 -10.62 13.82
C VAL A 587 -14.53 -9.43 12.94
N ARG A 588 -13.65 -9.66 11.95
CA ARG A 588 -13.43 -8.74 10.84
C ARG A 588 -14.46 -9.07 9.76
N ASP A 589 -15.40 -8.17 9.51
CA ASP A 589 -16.26 -8.26 8.34
C ASP A 589 -15.66 -7.46 7.17
N ARG A 590 -16.43 -7.28 6.08
CA ARG A 590 -15.96 -6.54 4.92
C ARG A 590 -15.61 -5.07 5.22
N ASN A 591 -16.24 -4.46 6.22
CA ASN A 591 -16.21 -3.02 6.46
C ASN A 591 -15.46 -2.65 7.75
N ARG A 592 -15.52 -3.49 8.78
CA ARG A 592 -14.99 -3.15 10.12
C ARG A 592 -14.68 -4.36 10.99
N PHE A 593 -14.06 -4.09 12.13
CA PHE A 593 -13.92 -5.02 13.24
C PHE A 593 -15.08 -4.89 14.21
N HIS A 594 -15.47 -6.04 14.75
CA HIS A 594 -16.43 -6.19 15.84
C HIS A 594 -15.73 -6.98 16.95
N LEU A 595 -15.51 -6.34 18.10
CA LEU A 595 -15.03 -7.00 19.30
C LEU A 595 -16.22 -7.32 20.20
N PHE A 596 -16.54 -8.61 20.31
CA PHE A 596 -17.57 -9.12 21.20
C PHE A 596 -16.96 -9.58 22.51
N LYS A 597 -17.40 -8.97 23.61
CA LYS A 597 -16.94 -9.29 24.96
C LYS A 597 -18.07 -9.06 25.96
N GLY A 598 -18.41 -10.08 26.74
CA GLY A 598 -19.42 -9.97 27.79
C GLY A 598 -20.80 -9.53 27.29
N GLY A 599 -21.16 -9.88 26.06
CA GLY A 599 -22.48 -9.55 25.49
C GLY A 599 -22.55 -8.22 24.76
N ILE A 600 -21.48 -7.45 24.79
CA ILE A 600 -21.38 -6.14 24.16
C ILE A 600 -20.49 -6.27 22.93
N CYS A 601 -20.79 -5.47 21.90
CA CYS A 601 -19.92 -5.31 20.73
C CYS A 601 -19.30 -3.91 20.74
N SER A 602 -18.04 -3.78 20.31
CA SER A 602 -17.36 -2.48 20.16
C SER A 602 -18.09 -1.50 19.26
N CYS A 603 -18.95 -1.96 18.36
CA CYS A 603 -19.75 -1.09 17.51
C CYS A 603 -20.95 -0.41 18.19
N LYS A 604 -21.25 -0.75 19.46
CA LYS A 604 -22.40 -0.21 20.21
C LYS A 604 -23.74 -0.37 19.49
N ASP A 605 -23.90 -1.45 18.72
CA ASP A 605 -25.06 -1.73 17.88
C ASP A 605 -25.32 -0.70 16.75
N TYR A 606 -24.33 0.15 16.45
CA TYR A 606 -24.34 1.10 15.35
C TYR A 606 -23.34 0.67 14.27
N TRP A 607 -23.80 -0.09 13.26
CA TRP A 607 -22.87 -0.70 12.28
C TRP A 607 -23.44 -0.98 10.90
#